data_AF-A0A9E8HQ56-F1
#
_entry.id   AF-A0A9E8HQ56-F1
#
_cell.length_a   1.000
_cell.length_b   1.000
_cell.length_c   1.000
_cell.angle_alpha   90.00
_cell.angle_beta   90.00
_cell.angle_gamma   90.00
#
_symmetry.space_group_name_H-M   'P 1'
#
loop_
_entity.id
_entity.type
_entity.pdbx_description
1 polymer ?
#
loop_
_entity_poly.entity_id
_entity_poly.type
_entity_poly.pdbx_seq_one_letter_code
_entity_poly.pdbx_strand_id
1 'polypeptide(L)'
;MSNLIAACVGEWLDREVRGEYSLIPLYLMHKLAVDAGLPFDEIDPKDSSYALPQELAPVARNLAAHVWYGNELLMYPESKALLKQRYIHHSDHYLTI
;
A
#
# COMPACT_ATOMS: atom_id res chain seq x y z
N MET A 1 -45.54 -5.09 -4.28
CA MET A 1 -45.26 -6.24 -5.18
C MET A 1 -43.86 -6.02 -5.74
N SER A 2 -42.84 -6.35 -4.96
CA SER A 2 -42.08 -7.61 -5.04
C SER A 2 -41.64 -7.95 -6.46
N ASN A 3 -40.34 -7.79 -6.72
CA ASN A 3 -39.61 -8.91 -7.30
C ASN A 3 -38.24 -9.01 -6.63
N LEU A 4 -38.02 -10.18 -6.04
CA LEU A 4 -36.81 -10.59 -5.34
C LEU A 4 -35.61 -10.53 -6.28
N ILE A 5 -34.55 -9.85 -5.86
CA ILE A 5 -33.20 -10.11 -6.35
C ILE A 5 -32.76 -11.40 -5.65
N ALA A 6 -32.77 -12.50 -6.39
CA ALA A 6 -32.22 -13.76 -5.95
C ALA A 6 -30.71 -13.60 -5.79
N ALA A 7 -30.24 -13.73 -4.55
CA ALA A 7 -28.83 -13.92 -4.22
C ALA A 7 -28.37 -15.26 -4.84
N CYS A 8 -27.51 -15.19 -5.85
CA CYS A 8 -26.72 -16.32 -6.30
C CYS A 8 -25.29 -16.13 -5.77
N VAL A 9 -24.88 -17.03 -4.89
CA VAL A 9 -23.59 -17.05 -4.21
C VAL A 9 -22.48 -17.35 -5.24
N GLY A 10 -21.77 -16.29 -5.64
CA GLY A 10 -20.41 -16.36 -6.16
C GLY A 10 -19.68 -15.18 -5.51
N GLU A 11 -18.62 -15.46 -4.75
CA GLU A 11 -17.82 -14.44 -4.07
C GLU A 11 -17.06 -13.56 -5.08
N TRP A 12 -17.76 -12.66 -5.75
CA TRP A 12 -17.15 -11.56 -6.49
C TRP A 12 -16.85 -10.46 -5.47
N LEU A 13 -15.70 -10.55 -4.83
CA LEU A 13 -15.15 -9.45 -4.04
C LEU A 13 -14.70 -8.35 -5.01
N ASP A 14 -15.65 -7.58 -5.56
CA ASP A 14 -15.40 -6.47 -6.48
C ASP A 14 -14.83 -5.28 -5.69
N ARG A 15 -13.57 -5.42 -5.30
CA ARG A 15 -12.79 -4.36 -4.65
C ARG A 15 -11.70 -3.90 -5.59
N GLU A 16 -11.63 -2.60 -5.81
CA GLU A 16 -10.47 -1.97 -6.44
C GLU A 16 -9.29 -2.02 -5.46
N VAL A 17 -8.24 -2.75 -5.81
CA VAL A 17 -6.97 -2.68 -5.09
C VAL A 17 -6.07 -1.68 -5.78
N ARG A 18 -5.63 -0.67 -5.04
CA ARG A 18 -4.83 0.43 -5.57
C ARG A 18 -3.33 0.19 -5.33
N GLY A 19 -2.50 0.55 -6.30
CA GLY A 19 -1.07 0.22 -6.32
C GLY A 19 -0.15 1.18 -5.55
N GLU A 20 -0.63 2.31 -5.04
CA GLU A 20 0.18 3.41 -4.49
C GLU A 20 0.91 3.02 -3.20
N TYR A 21 0.49 1.95 -2.52
CA TYR A 21 1.25 1.41 -1.39
C TYR A 21 2.67 0.98 -1.80
N SER A 22 2.88 0.55 -3.05
CA SER A 22 4.21 0.21 -3.58
C SER A 22 5.18 1.40 -3.61
N LEU A 23 4.69 2.63 -3.58
CA LEU A 23 5.52 3.83 -3.49
C LEU A 23 6.22 3.94 -2.14
N ILE A 24 5.62 3.42 -1.06
CA ILE A 24 6.25 3.47 0.26
C ILE A 24 7.57 2.69 0.29
N PRO A 25 7.63 1.37 -0.02
CA PRO A 25 8.91 0.65 -0.06
C PRO A 25 9.86 1.21 -1.11
N LEU A 26 9.37 1.75 -2.24
CA LEU A 26 10.21 2.44 -3.22
C LEU A 26 10.98 3.60 -2.57
N TYR A 27 10.30 4.53 -1.90
CA TYR A 27 10.94 5.67 -1.23
C TYR A 27 11.88 5.23 -0.10
N LEU A 28 11.48 4.24 0.69
CA LEU A 28 12.31 3.73 1.78
C LEU A 28 13.64 3.18 1.26
N MET A 29 13.58 2.33 0.23
CA MET A 29 14.78 1.72 -0.37
C MET A 29 15.61 2.72 -1.15
N HIS A 30 14.97 3.63 -1.88
CA HIS A 30 15.66 4.72 -2.59
C HIS A 30 16.49 5.55 -1.63
N LYS A 31 15.91 5.99 -0.50
CA LYS A 31 16.64 6.73 0.52
C LYS A 31 17.81 5.93 1.08
N LEU A 32 17.61 4.66 1.44
CA LEU A 32 18.70 3.80 1.93
C LEU A 32 19.84 3.67 0.90
N ALA A 33 19.49 3.54 -0.37
CA ALA A 33 20.47 3.43 -1.46
C ALA A 33 21.26 4.72 -1.69
N VAL A 34 20.58 5.87 -1.71
CA VAL A 34 21.22 7.20 -1.82
C VAL A 34 22.11 7.47 -0.61
N ASP A 35 21.63 7.19 0.61
CA ASP A 35 22.42 7.35 1.84
C ASP A 35 23.67 6.43 1.83
N ALA A 36 23.62 5.29 1.13
CA ALA A 36 24.76 4.39 0.92
C ALA A 36 25.69 4.82 -0.23
N GLY A 37 25.41 5.93 -0.92
CA GLY A 37 26.23 6.46 -2.00
C GLY A 37 25.97 5.84 -3.37
N LEU A 38 24.85 5.12 -3.55
CA LEU A 38 24.46 4.62 -4.87
C LEU A 38 23.94 5.77 -5.75
N PRO A 39 24.26 5.78 -7.06
CA PRO A 39 23.93 6.89 -7.95
C PRO A 39 22.51 6.78 -8.50
N PHE A 40 21.51 6.81 -7.62
CA PHE A 40 20.10 6.90 -8.03
C PHE A 40 19.69 8.36 -8.18
N ASP A 41 18.89 8.65 -9.22
CA ASP A 41 18.29 9.97 -9.42
C ASP A 41 17.30 10.31 -8.30
N GLU A 42 17.11 11.60 -8.01
CA GLU A 42 16.09 12.04 -7.06
C GLU A 42 14.68 11.71 -7.55
N ILE A 43 13.81 11.26 -6.65
CA ILE A 43 12.38 11.08 -6.95
C ILE A 43 11.70 12.45 -6.79
N ASP A 44 11.21 13.02 -7.90
CA ASP A 44 10.56 14.34 -7.90
C ASP A 44 9.22 14.30 -7.14
N PRO A 45 9.08 15.04 -6.02
CA PRO A 45 7.82 15.08 -5.27
C PRO A 45 6.68 15.79 -6.01
N LYS A 46 6.96 16.49 -7.12
CA LYS A 46 5.94 17.16 -7.96
C LYS A 46 5.39 16.25 -9.06
N ASP A 47 6.05 15.12 -9.34
CA ASP A 47 5.53 14.17 -10.30
C ASP A 47 4.36 13.38 -9.68
N SER A 48 3.20 13.51 -10.31
CA SER A 48 1.97 12.81 -9.93
C SER A 48 2.10 11.29 -9.90
N SER A 49 3.05 10.70 -10.64
CA SER A 49 3.30 9.26 -10.66
C SER A 49 3.85 8.73 -9.33
N TYR A 50 4.50 9.60 -8.54
CA TYR A 50 5.04 9.28 -7.22
C TYR A 50 4.23 9.89 -6.08
N ALA A 51 3.05 10.44 -6.37
CA ALA A 51 2.20 11.07 -5.36
C ALA A 51 1.56 10.02 -4.44
N LEU A 52 1.95 10.02 -3.17
CA LEU A 52 1.36 9.17 -2.15
C LEU A 52 0.02 9.73 -1.66
N PRO A 53 -1.08 8.94 -1.66
CA PRO A 53 -2.34 9.34 -1.05
C PRO A 53 -2.19 9.74 0.42
N GLN A 54 -2.84 10.84 0.83
CA GLN A 54 -2.71 11.39 2.20
C GLN A 54 -3.07 10.38 3.30
N GLU A 55 -4.02 9.49 3.03
CA GLU A 55 -4.42 8.42 3.96
C GLU A 55 -3.33 7.38 4.23
N LEU A 56 -2.32 7.27 3.36
CA LEU A 56 -1.15 6.42 3.57
C LEU A 56 -0.03 7.13 4.34
N ALA A 57 -0.13 8.44 4.60
CA ALA A 57 0.90 9.19 5.32
C ALA A 57 1.25 8.60 6.71
N PRO A 58 0.29 8.12 7.54
CA PRO A 58 0.62 7.47 8.81
C PRO A 58 1.43 6.18 8.61
N VAL A 59 1.10 5.39 7.59
CA VAL A 59 1.82 4.14 7.26
C VAL A 59 3.25 4.45 6.82
N ALA A 60 3.40 5.39 5.87
CA ALA A 60 4.70 5.80 5.35
C ALA A 60 5.60 6.35 6.47
N ARG A 61 5.07 7.22 7.33
CA ARG A 61 5.82 7.80 8.45
C ARG A 61 6.33 6.74 9.42
N ASN A 62 5.47 5.79 9.80
CA ASN A 62 5.85 4.78 10.79
C ASN A 62 6.84 3.76 10.22
N LEU A 63 6.67 3.37 8.95
CA LEU A 63 7.66 2.52 8.27
C LEU A 63 8.99 3.24 8.08
N ALA A 64 8.98 4.52 7.71
CA ALA A 64 10.19 5.34 7.65
C ALA A 64 10.89 5.44 9.00
N ALA A 65 10.13 5.66 10.08
CA ALA A 65 10.68 5.73 11.42
C ALA A 65 11.37 4.41 11.83
N HIS A 66 10.75 3.28 11.50
CA HIS A 66 11.32 1.95 11.74
C HIS A 66 12.57 1.70 10.89
N VAL A 67 12.48 1.93 9.57
CA VAL A 67 13.53 1.56 8.61
C VAL A 67 14.75 2.49 8.69
N TRP A 68 14.53 3.80 8.78
CA TRP A 68 15.63 4.78 8.74
C TRP A 68 16.25 5.04 10.11
N TYR A 69 15.49 4.88 11.19
CA TYR A 69 15.97 5.22 12.55
C TYR A 69 15.97 4.03 13.52
N GLY A 70 15.49 2.85 13.11
CA GLY A 70 15.47 1.66 13.96
C GLY A 70 14.42 1.69 15.07
N ASN A 71 13.43 2.60 14.99
CA ASN A 71 12.34 2.65 15.96
C ASN A 71 11.50 1.36 15.92
N GLU A 72 10.75 1.06 16.97
CA GLU A 72 9.77 -0.03 16.91
C GLU A 72 8.73 0.22 15.81
N LEU A 73 8.36 -0.84 15.08
CA LEU A 73 7.33 -0.75 14.04
C LEU A 73 5.95 -0.55 14.67
N LEU A 74 5.48 0.69 14.64
CA LEU A 74 4.13 1.03 15.07
C LEU A 74 3.15 0.94 13.91
N MET A 75 2.17 0.04 13.99
CA MET A 75 1.12 -0.10 12.99
C MET A 75 -0.26 -0.10 13.65
N TYR A 76 -0.94 1.04 13.58
CA TYR A 76 -2.27 1.22 14.17
C TYR A 76 -3.31 0.29 13.53
N PRO A 77 -4.33 -0.16 14.27
CA PRO A 77 -5.40 -1.01 13.74
C PRO A 77 -6.07 -0.44 12.49
N GLU A 78 -6.30 0.87 12.45
CA GLU A 78 -6.92 1.60 11.33
C GLU A 78 -6.04 1.54 10.08
N SER A 79 -4.73 1.72 10.24
CA SER A 79 -3.75 1.56 9.16
C SER A 79 -3.75 0.13 8.62
N LYS A 80 -3.79 -0.87 9.50
CA LYS A 80 -3.87 -2.29 9.08
C LYS A 80 -5.16 -2.57 8.31
N ALA A 81 -6.29 -2.03 8.78
CA ALA A 81 -7.58 -2.18 8.12
C ALA A 81 -7.57 -1.50 6.73
N LEU A 82 -7.08 -0.27 6.65
CA LEU A 82 -6.93 0.48 5.39
C LEU A 82 -6.12 -0.30 4.37
N LEU A 83 -4.93 -0.78 4.76
CA LEU A 83 -4.05 -1.52 3.88
C LEU A 83 -4.71 -2.81 3.38
N LYS A 84 -5.31 -3.59 4.28
CA LYS A 84 -6.02 -4.82 3.92
C LYS A 84 -7.17 -4.56 2.97
N GLN A 85 -7.95 -3.50 3.21
CA GLN A 85 -9.15 -3.21 2.42
C GLN A 85 -8.80 -2.73 1.01
N ARG A 86 -7.78 -1.88 0.85
CA ARG A 86 -7.59 -1.08 -0.37
C ARG A 86 -6.25 -1.22 -1.08
N TYR A 87 -5.21 -1.69 -0.42
CA TYR A 87 -3.84 -1.58 -0.94
C TYR A 87 -3.05 -2.88 -0.98
N ILE A 88 -3.44 -3.87 -0.18
CA ILE A 88 -2.81 -5.20 -0.18
C ILE A 88 -3.63 -6.12 -1.08
N HIS A 89 -3.02 -6.57 -2.16
CA HIS A 89 -3.54 -7.68 -2.96
C HIS A 89 -3.53 -8.97 -2.12
N HIS A 90 -4.62 -9.73 -2.16
CA HIS A 90 -4.59 -11.11 -1.71
C HIS A 90 -3.92 -11.92 -2.83
N SER A 91 -2.61 -12.13 -2.71
CA SER A 91 -1.83 -12.90 -3.68
C SER A 91 -2.13 -14.40 -3.67
N ASP A 92 -2.78 -14.88 -2.60
CA ASP A 92 -3.21 -16.27 -2.46
C ASP A 92 -4.54 -16.49 -3.17
N HIS A 93 -4.50 -16.46 -4.50
CA HIS A 93 -5.62 -16.88 -5.32
C HIS A 93 -5.25 -18.20 -6.01
N TYR A 94 -5.82 -19.31 -5.52
CA TYR A 94 -5.73 -20.61 -6.18
C TYR A 94 -6.66 -20.62 -7.40
N LEU A 95 -6.39 -19.78 -8.40
CA LEU A 95 -6.91 -20.02 -9.73
C LEU A 95 -6.20 -21.26 -10.24
N THR A 96 -6.90 -22.40 -10.20
CA THR A 96 -6.56 -23.55 -11.03
C THR A 96 -6.62 -23.06 -12.48
N ILE A 97 -5.45 -22.86 -13.09
CA ILE A 97 -5.29 -22.57 -14.52
C ILE A 97 -5.50 -23.87 -15.30
#